data_AF-A0A954QQY9-F1
#
_entry.id   AF-A0A954QQY9-F1
#
_cell.length_a   1.000
_cell.length_b   1.000
_cell.length_c   1.000
_cell.angle_alpha   90.00
_cell.angle_beta   90.00
_cell.angle_gamma   90.00
#
_symmetry.space_group_name_H-M   'P 1'
#
loop_
_entity.id
_entity.type
_entity.pdbx_description
1 polymer ?
#
loop_
_entity_poly.entity_id
_entity_poly.type
_entity_poly.pdbx_seq_one_letter_code
_entity_poly.pdbx_strand_id
1 'polypeptide(L)' 'MDVTEILVVVLMIFINAIFAAYEIALASVPISRLEQFARDGHRGAATAVHMKNEIEQSLAVVQLGIT' A
#
# COMPACT_ATOMS: atom_id res chain seq x y z
N MET A 1 -30.47 6.58 -6.83
CA MET A 1 -29.42 6.09 -5.94
C MET A 1 -29.71 6.62 -4.56
N ASP A 2 -29.94 5.72 -3.62
CA ASP A 2 -30.15 6.11 -2.23
C ASP A 2 -28.83 6.61 -1.62
N VAL A 3 -28.91 7.45 -0.59
CA VAL A 3 -27.72 8.01 0.08
C VAL A 3 -26.77 6.90 0.55
N THR A 4 -27.32 5.77 0.99
CA THR A 4 -26.56 4.58 1.39
C THR A 4 -25.75 3.98 0.24
N GLU A 5 -26.31 3.95 -0.97
CA GLU A 5 -25.61 3.44 -2.16
C GLU A 5 -24.41 4.33 -2.52
N ILE A 6 -24.61 5.64 -2.48
CA ILE A 6 -23.53 6.62 -2.72
C ILE A 6 -22.44 6.47 -1.65
N LEU A 7 -22.80 6.29 -0.38
CA LEU A 7 -21.85 6.08 0.70
C LEU A 7 -20.98 4.82 0.47
N VAL A 8 -21.61 3.71 0.07
CA VAL A 8 -20.90 2.44 -0.20
C VAL A 8 -19.96 2.58 -1.39
N VAL A 9 -20.39 3.25 -2.47
CA VAL A 9 -19.55 3.50 -3.65
C VAL A 9 -18.36 4.38 -3.29
N VAL A 10 -18.57 5.48 -2.55
CA VAL A 10 -17.48 6.36 -2.10
C VAL A 10 -16.50 5.60 -1.21
N LEU A 11 -16.99 4.75 -0.30
CA LEU A 11 -16.15 3.92 0.54
C LEU A 11 -15.30 2.94 -0.28
N MET A 12 -15.90 2.27 -1.26
CA MET A 12 -15.19 1.37 -2.18
C MET A 12 -14.10 2.09 -2.98
N ILE A 13 -14.40 3.28 -3.51
CA ILE A 13 -13.43 4.12 -4.23
C ILE A 13 -12.29 4.51 -3.29
N PHE A 14 -12.61 4.93 -2.07
CA PHE A 14 -11.61 5.36 -1.09
C PHE A 14 -10.67 4.22 -0.70
N ILE A 15 -11.20 3.03 -0.46
CA ILE A 15 -10.42 1.83 -0.16
C ILE A 15 -9.46 1.51 -1.33
N ASN A 16 -9.97 1.48 -2.56
CA ASN A 16 -9.15 1.25 -3.75
C ASN A 16 -8.06 2.33 -3.93
N ALA A 17 -8.40 3.60 -3.68
CA ALA A 17 -7.46 4.71 -3.79
C ALA A 17 -6.32 4.62 -2.76
N ILE A 18 -6.61 4.21 -1.51
CA ILE A 18 -5.57 3.97 -0.49
C ILE A 18 -4.60 2.90 -0.95
N PHE A 19 -5.11 1.77 -1.44
CA PHE A 19 -4.26 0.66 -1.87
C PHE A 19 -3.41 1.02 -3.09
N ALA A 20 -3.99 1.69 -4.09
CA ALA A 20 -3.23 2.19 -5.24
C ALA A 20 -2.17 3.21 -4.83
N ALA A 21 -2.48 4.11 -3.89
CA ALA A 21 -1.51 5.08 -3.37
C ALA A 21 -0.35 4.40 -2.64
N TYR A 22 -0.64 3.37 -1.83
CA TYR A 22 0.38 2.57 -1.15
C TYR A 22 1.32 1.89 -2.16
N GLU A 23 0.77 1.23 -3.18
CA GLU A 23 1.55 0.55 -4.22
C GLU A 23 2.47 1.52 -4.97
N ILE A 24 1.92 2.65 -5.43
CA ILE A 24 2.68 3.67 -6.16
C ILE A 24 3.76 4.28 -5.26
N ALA A 25 3.44 4.57 -3.99
CA ALA A 25 4.40 5.11 -3.04
C ALA A 25 5.57 4.12 -2.81
N LEU A 26 5.27 2.85 -2.56
CA LEU A 26 6.28 1.82 -2.33
C LEU A 26 7.10 1.52 -3.60
N ALA A 27 6.47 1.50 -4.77
CA ALA A 27 7.13 1.33 -6.05
C ALA A 27 8.08 2.50 -6.37
N SER A 28 7.66 3.74 -6.09
CA SER A 28 8.39 4.97 -6.44
C SER A 28 9.70 5.17 -5.68
N VAL A 29 9.84 4.60 -4.47
CA VAL A 29 11.02 4.81 -3.62
C VAL A 29 12.08 3.73 -3.89
N PRO A 30 13.31 4.05 -4.30
CA PRO A 30 14.36 3.04 -4.51
C PRO A 30 14.64 2.21 -3.25
N ILE A 31 14.88 0.90 -3.42
CA ILE A 31 15.14 -0.03 -2.31
C ILE A 31 16.33 0.41 -1.45
N SER A 32 17.40 0.90 -2.08
CA SER A 32 18.60 1.41 -1.40
C SER A 32 18.30 2.56 -0.43
N ARG A 33 17.29 3.38 -0.74
CA ARG A 33 16.85 4.50 0.11
C ARG A 33 16.04 4.00 1.31
N LEU A 34 15.20 2.98 1.12
CA LEU A 34 14.48 2.33 2.22
C LEU A 34 15.45 1.60 3.17
N GLU A 35 16.45 0.92 2.63
CA GLU A 35 17.50 0.29 3.43
C GLU A 35 18.30 1.32 4.23
N GLN A 36 18.55 2.50 3.65
CA GLN A 36 19.16 3.61 4.39
C GLN A 36 18.27 4.05 5.55
N PHE A 37 16.97 4.26 5.33
CA PHE A 37 16.05 4.59 6.43
C PHE A 37 15.97 3.50 7.50
N ALA A 38 16.09 2.22 7.12
CA ALA A 38 16.15 1.10 8.06
C ALA A 38 17.43 1.13 8.89
N ARG A 39 18.59 1.43 8.28
CA ARG A 39 19.86 1.63 8.99
C ARG A 39 19.81 2.83 9.93
N ASP A 40 19.12 3.90 9.53
CA ASP A 40 18.94 5.12 10.33
C ASP A 40 17.92 4.94 11.48
N GLY A 41 17.35 3.75 11.65
CA GLY A 41 16.45 3.42 12.76
C GLY A 41 15.02 3.95 12.60
N HIS A 42 14.60 4.31 11.39
CA HIS A 42 13.23 4.78 11.15
C HIS A 42 12.22 3.64 11.38
N ARG A 43 11.22 3.91 12.22
CA ARG A 43 10.17 2.93 12.53
C ARG A 43 9.41 2.57 11.26
N GLY A 44 9.27 1.26 11.01
CA GLY A 44 8.59 0.75 9.82
C GLY A 44 9.45 0.73 8.54
N ALA A 45 10.67 1.27 8.55
CA ALA A 45 11.53 1.22 7.36
C ALA A 45 11.99 -0.21 7.04
N ALA A 46 12.31 -1.02 8.07
CA ALA A 46 12.62 -2.44 7.87
C ALA A 46 11.43 -3.21 7.25
N THR A 47 10.21 -2.89 7.69
CA THR A 47 8.97 -3.45 7.12
C THR A 47 8.80 -3.01 5.67
N ALA A 48 9.02 -1.73 5.36
CA ALA A 48 8.92 -1.21 4.00
C ALA A 48 9.99 -1.80 3.06
N VAL A 49 11.21 -2.08 3.54
CA VAL A 49 12.23 -2.83 2.79
C VAL A 49 11.73 -4.24 2.46
N HIS A 50 11.19 -4.96 3.44
CA HIS A 50 10.66 -6.30 3.26
C HIS A 50 9.47 -6.31 2.28
N MET A 51 8.52 -5.40 2.46
CA MET A 51 7.37 -5.24 1.57
C MET A 51 7.77 -4.86 0.15
N LYS A 52 8.84 -4.06 -0.04
CA LYS A 52 9.33 -3.72 -1.39
C LYS A 52 10.04 -4.89 -2.06
N ASN A 53 10.77 -5.71 -1.30
CA ASN A 53 11.40 -6.92 -1.83
C ASN A 53 10.37 -7.99 -2.24
N GLU A 54 9.22 -8.05 -1.56
CA GLU A 54 8.11 -8.95 -1.85
C GLU A 54 6.87 -8.19 -2.35
N ILE A 55 7.08 -7.17 -3.20
CA ILE A 55 5.99 -6.27 -3.61
C ILE A 55 4.83 -7.04 -4.28
N GLU A 56 5.13 -8.05 -5.09
CA GLU A 56 4.14 -8.91 -5.75
C GLU A 56 3.31 -9.71 -4.75
N GLN A 57 3.94 -10.25 -3.71
CA GLN A 57 3.26 -11.04 -2.68
C GLN A 57 2.45 -10.14 -1.73
N SER A 58 2.97 -8.96 -1.41
CA SER A 58 2.24 -7.94 -0.65
C SER A 58 1.04 -7.40 -1.43
N LEU A 59 1.16 -7.29 -2.75
CA LEU A 59 0.07 -6.89 -3.65
C LEU A 59 -1.01 -7.95 -3.77
N ALA A 60 -0.63 -9.23 -3.84
CA ALA A 60 -1.56 -10.34 -3.89
C ALA A 60 -2.49 -10.40 -2.67
N VAL A 61 -1.98 -10.10 -1.47
CA VAL A 61 -2.79 -10.04 -0.24
C VAL A 61 -3.83 -8.92 -0.29
N VAL A 62 -3.45 -7.75 -0.82
CA VAL A 62 -4.38 -6.63 -1.01
C VAL A 62 -5.46 -6.98 -2.03
N GLN A 63 -5.07 -7.59 -3.16
CA GLN A 63 -6.00 -8.00 -4.21
C GLN A 63 -6.98 -9.09 -3.74
N LEU A 64 -6.51 -10.07 -2.95
CA LEU A 64 -7.36 -11.07 -2.30
C LEU A 64 -8.33 -10.47 -1.27
N GLY A 65 -8.02 -9.32 -0.69
CA GLY A 65 -8.93 -8.62 0.22
C GLY A 65 -10.04 -7.83 -0.50
N ILE A 66 -9.85 -7.55 -1.80
CA ILE A 66 -10.77 -6.75 -2.62
C ILE A 66 -11.61 -7.63 -3.54
N THR A 67 -11.04 -8.72 -4.07
CA THR A 67 -11.67 -9.63 -5.06
C THR A 67 -12.37 -10.79 -4.38
#